data_AF-A0A960ZD33-F1
#
_entry.id   AF-A0A960ZD33-F1
#
_cell.length_a   1.000
_cell.length_b   1.000
_cell.length_c   1.000
_cell.angle_alpha   90.00
_cell.angle_beta   90.00
_cell.angle_gamma   90.00
#
_symmetry.space_group_name_H-M   'P 1'
#
loop_
_entity.id
_entity.type
_entity.pdbx_description
1 polymer ?
#
loop_
_entity_poly.entity_id
_entity_poly.type
_entity_poly.pdbx_seq_one_letter_code
_entity_poly.pdbx_strand_id
1 'polypeptide(L)'
;MVSCKNRTLISFVLFILSLSYEDDALSSDDYNLTVDFGILSIGESVRRTFVVENSTDRDVRFRSAESSCECVRIISYPVLLHPHSKAVVQLQIVPPVIGEYAFEVFLKQDEPTQPDFRYLILTSIVGESETTAQNTIKPLDSRPRISKNPLFLKSAQWVREHRDSPDIMLIDIRQNDSSNALRIAGAVRMPMSSLYRKTSLRAKRLILINNGLEYSLLEEECSRLREKGFSVWILDGGTAYWDNTGMSKETAKQTSLALPIQHILPKDFYTEKNFDNWVIINASEHIPVTAEMLLPTPYNIVLSKDKDRFTHDIQSIVQSLPDTPLPYVLFYTEDGNGYDDLAVRLQGMKGAVFFFLDGGLKGYQLFWEQMAGSLISVEGIVRQPCPDCPKKNLEKKYLSNE
;
A
#
# COMPACT_ATOMS: atom_id res chain seq x y z
N MET A 1 -45.02 47.81 3.49
CA MET A 1 -44.23 47.65 2.24
C MET A 1 -43.08 46.68 2.54
N VAL A 2 -43.27 45.40 2.22
CA VAL A 2 -42.25 44.34 2.38
C VAL A 2 -41.86 43.92 0.97
N SER A 3 -40.58 44.06 0.63
CA SER A 3 -40.02 43.77 -0.69
C SER A 3 -39.35 42.40 -0.68
N CYS A 4 -39.99 41.41 -1.30
CA CYS A 4 -39.42 40.09 -1.59
C CYS A 4 -38.53 40.19 -2.84
N LYS A 5 -37.23 39.90 -2.70
CA LYS A 5 -36.33 39.67 -3.85
C LYS A 5 -36.31 38.18 -4.18
N ASN A 6 -36.88 37.83 -5.35
CA ASN A 6 -36.71 36.54 -6.00
C ASN A 6 -35.25 36.36 -6.44
N ARG A 7 -34.65 35.20 -6.15
CA ARG A 7 -33.41 34.72 -6.76
C ARG A 7 -33.76 33.68 -7.83
N THR A 8 -33.44 34.00 -9.07
CA THR A 8 -33.57 33.11 -10.23
C THR A 8 -32.39 32.14 -10.26
N LEU A 9 -32.68 30.84 -10.26
CA LEU A 9 -31.69 29.77 -10.50
C LEU A 9 -31.57 29.60 -12.03
N ILE A 10 -30.38 29.79 -12.59
CA ILE A 10 -30.10 29.54 -14.01
C ILE A 10 -29.40 28.18 -14.09
N SER A 11 -30.08 27.18 -14.67
CA SER A 11 -29.47 25.92 -15.08
C SER A 11 -28.93 26.05 -16.50
N PHE A 12 -27.62 25.82 -16.67
CA PHE A 12 -27.00 25.63 -17.98
C PHE A 12 -27.13 24.15 -18.37
N VAL A 13 -27.79 23.89 -19.50
CA VAL A 13 -27.80 22.58 -20.17
C VAL A 13 -26.96 22.72 -21.43
N LEU A 14 -25.84 22.00 -21.49
CA LEU A 14 -24.97 21.92 -22.67
C LEU A 14 -25.53 20.83 -23.61
N PHE A 15 -25.93 21.20 -24.82
CA PHE A 15 -26.28 20.27 -25.89
C PHE A 15 -25.06 20.03 -26.77
N ILE A 16 -24.57 18.78 -26.84
CA ILE A 16 -23.56 18.35 -27.82
C ILE A 16 -24.28 17.47 -28.84
N LEU A 17 -24.22 17.86 -30.11
CA LEU A 17 -24.73 17.08 -31.25
C LEU A 17 -23.69 16.03 -31.66
N SER A 18 -24.07 14.76 -31.68
CA SER A 18 -23.25 13.66 -32.19
C SER A 18 -23.58 13.34 -33.64
N LEU A 19 -22.54 13.31 -34.49
CA LEU A 19 -22.55 12.74 -35.83
C LEU A 19 -22.40 11.21 -35.74
N SER A 20 -23.21 10.47 -36.49
CA SER A 20 -23.17 9.01 -36.59
C SER A 20 -22.13 8.55 -37.62
N TYR A 21 -21.27 7.60 -37.25
CA TYR A 21 -20.31 6.91 -38.13
C TYR A 21 -20.40 5.40 -37.86
N GLU A 22 -20.45 4.58 -38.92
CA GLU A 22 -20.64 3.13 -38.89
C GLU A 22 -19.31 2.35 -38.83
N ASP A 23 -19.33 1.28 -38.04
CA ASP A 23 -18.47 0.08 -37.98
C ASP A 23 -17.00 0.17 -38.43
N ASP A 24 -16.10 0.28 -37.44
CA ASP A 24 -14.79 -0.35 -37.46
C ASP A 24 -14.41 -0.79 -36.03
N ALA A 25 -13.68 -1.90 -35.93
CA ALA A 25 -13.32 -2.54 -34.67
C ALA A 25 -12.73 -1.57 -33.63
N LEU A 26 -13.36 -1.52 -32.46
CA LEU A 26 -13.04 -0.66 -31.33
C LEU A 26 -11.55 -0.78 -30.95
N SER A 27 -10.80 0.28 -31.23
CA SER A 27 -9.46 0.51 -30.70
C SER A 27 -9.54 0.57 -29.16
N SER A 28 -8.57 -0.04 -28.46
CA SER A 28 -8.49 0.04 -27.00
C SER A 28 -8.31 1.45 -26.45
N ASP A 29 -8.03 2.43 -27.32
CA ASP A 29 -7.68 3.79 -26.95
C ASP A 29 -8.92 4.70 -26.77
N ASP A 30 -10.11 4.27 -27.20
CA ASP A 30 -11.34 5.09 -27.17
C ASP A 30 -12.16 4.96 -25.86
N TYR A 31 -11.69 4.20 -24.87
CA TYR A 31 -12.43 3.96 -23.61
C TYR A 31 -12.10 4.94 -22.48
N ASN A 32 -11.21 5.91 -22.71
CA ASN A 32 -10.84 6.89 -21.68
C ASN A 32 -11.83 8.07 -21.71
N LEU A 33 -12.94 7.95 -20.98
CA LEU A 33 -13.83 9.09 -20.75
C LEU A 33 -13.22 10.00 -19.69
N THR A 34 -12.87 11.22 -20.09
CA THR A 34 -12.42 12.27 -19.17
C THR A 34 -13.63 12.99 -18.57
N VAL A 35 -13.66 13.10 -17.25
CA VAL A 35 -14.70 13.84 -16.51
C VAL A 35 -14.04 14.92 -15.66
N ASP A 36 -14.47 16.17 -15.84
CA ASP A 36 -13.97 17.30 -15.06
C ASP A 36 -14.94 17.61 -13.91
N PHE A 37 -14.45 17.54 -12.67
CA PHE A 37 -15.18 17.89 -11.46
C PHE A 37 -14.94 19.32 -10.97
N GLY A 38 -14.15 20.08 -11.72
CA GLY A 38 -13.85 21.47 -11.48
C GLY A 38 -13.07 21.69 -10.20
N ILE A 39 -13.37 22.80 -9.53
CA ILE A 39 -12.67 23.23 -8.33
C ILE A 39 -13.31 22.63 -7.08
N LEU A 40 -12.50 22.03 -6.20
CA LEU A 40 -12.90 21.54 -4.89
C LEU A 40 -12.09 22.23 -3.79
N SER A 41 -12.66 22.35 -2.60
CA SER A 41 -11.93 22.86 -1.44
C SER A 41 -11.20 21.73 -0.70
N ILE A 42 -9.95 21.98 -0.29
CA ILE A 42 -9.17 21.02 0.51
C ILE A 42 -9.92 20.62 1.79
N GLY A 43 -9.90 19.33 2.13
CA GLY A 43 -10.54 18.80 3.33
C GLY A 43 -12.08 18.73 3.28
N GLU A 44 -12.72 19.30 2.26
CA GLU A 44 -14.16 19.16 2.07
C GLU A 44 -14.49 17.77 1.52
N SER A 45 -15.48 17.11 2.13
CA SER A 45 -16.01 15.87 1.57
C SER A 45 -17.08 16.18 0.53
N VAL A 46 -16.71 16.08 -0.74
CA VAL A 46 -17.57 16.46 -1.85
C VAL A 46 -18.13 15.24 -2.56
N ARG A 47 -19.46 15.23 -2.76
CA ARG A 47 -20.11 14.22 -3.60
C ARG A 47 -20.16 14.69 -5.04
N ARG A 48 -19.76 13.82 -5.96
CA ARG A 48 -19.80 14.04 -7.40
C ARG A 48 -20.41 12.84 -8.10
N THR A 49 -20.97 13.09 -9.27
CA THR A 49 -21.61 12.05 -10.06
C THR A 49 -21.21 12.19 -11.51
N PHE A 50 -21.03 11.08 -12.20
CA PHE A 50 -20.87 11.07 -13.65
C PHE A 50 -21.74 9.98 -14.27
N VAL A 51 -21.98 10.09 -15.57
CA VAL A 51 -22.86 9.18 -16.31
C VAL A 51 -22.02 8.18 -17.08
N VAL A 52 -22.37 6.91 -16.93
CA VAL A 52 -21.87 5.78 -17.72
C VAL A 52 -22.94 5.44 -18.74
N GLU A 53 -22.53 5.21 -19.98
CA GLU A 53 -23.42 4.84 -21.08
C GLU A 53 -22.98 3.50 -21.65
N ASN A 54 -23.93 2.59 -21.84
CA ASN A 54 -23.71 1.36 -22.57
C ASN A 54 -24.04 1.62 -24.05
N SER A 55 -23.02 1.79 -24.88
CA SER A 55 -23.17 1.98 -26.32
C SER A 55 -23.36 0.68 -27.10
N THR A 56 -23.39 -0.47 -26.44
CA THR A 56 -23.52 -1.79 -27.08
C THR A 56 -24.97 -2.25 -27.16
N ASP A 57 -25.23 -3.22 -28.03
CA ASP A 57 -26.54 -3.87 -28.17
C ASP A 57 -26.80 -4.99 -27.15
N ARG A 58 -25.94 -5.16 -26.14
CA ARG A 58 -26.06 -6.19 -25.11
C ARG A 58 -26.01 -5.61 -23.70
N ASP A 59 -26.57 -6.32 -22.74
CA ASP A 59 -26.44 -5.98 -21.32
C ASP A 59 -24.96 -6.00 -20.90
N VAL A 60 -24.54 -4.96 -20.16
CA VAL A 60 -23.24 -4.89 -19.50
C VAL A 60 -23.43 -5.11 -18.00
N ARG A 61 -22.74 -6.11 -17.44
CA ARG A 61 -22.75 -6.39 -16.00
C ARG A 61 -21.40 -6.04 -15.38
N PHE A 62 -21.44 -5.25 -14.32
CA PHE A 62 -20.27 -4.82 -13.56
C PHE A 62 -20.14 -5.65 -12.27
N ARG A 63 -18.94 -6.20 -12.04
CA ARG A 63 -18.60 -7.02 -10.86
C ARG A 63 -18.10 -6.18 -9.69
N SER A 64 -17.37 -5.13 -10.01
CA SER A 64 -16.73 -4.25 -9.03
C SER A 64 -16.47 -2.87 -9.62
N ALA A 65 -16.26 -1.91 -8.72
CA ALA A 65 -15.79 -0.58 -9.06
C ALA A 65 -14.62 -0.22 -8.14
N GLU A 66 -13.54 0.30 -8.70
CA GLU A 66 -12.29 0.61 -8.00
C GLU A 66 -11.80 2.01 -8.40
N SER A 67 -11.03 2.66 -7.54
CA SER A 67 -10.38 3.94 -7.86
C SER A 67 -8.88 3.85 -7.65
N SER A 68 -8.11 4.59 -8.44
CA SER A 68 -6.66 4.71 -8.26
C SER A 68 -6.24 5.62 -7.09
N CYS A 69 -7.18 6.38 -6.49
CA CYS A 69 -6.91 7.22 -5.32
C CYS A 69 -7.71 6.76 -4.10
N GLU A 70 -7.05 6.63 -2.94
CA GLU A 70 -7.73 6.43 -1.65
C GLU A 70 -8.59 7.63 -1.23
N CYS A 71 -8.30 8.81 -1.77
CA CYS A 71 -9.09 10.03 -1.58
C CYS A 71 -10.48 9.97 -2.22
N VAL A 72 -10.77 8.92 -3.01
CA VAL A 72 -11.98 8.75 -3.79
C VAL A 72 -12.67 7.47 -3.36
N ARG A 73 -13.86 7.62 -2.80
CA ARG A 73 -14.74 6.53 -2.43
C ARG A 73 -15.87 6.41 -3.43
N ILE A 74 -16.02 5.24 -4.03
CA ILE A 74 -17.17 4.93 -4.88
C ILE A 74 -18.36 4.59 -3.99
N ILE A 75 -19.39 5.43 -4.01
CA ILE A 75 -20.59 5.29 -3.18
C ILE A 75 -21.58 4.34 -3.82
N SER A 76 -21.80 4.45 -5.13
CA SER A 76 -22.67 3.56 -5.89
C SER A 76 -22.28 3.54 -7.36
N TYR A 77 -22.51 2.40 -8.02
CA TYR A 77 -22.33 2.20 -9.45
C TYR A 77 -23.41 1.22 -9.95
N PRO A 78 -23.75 1.21 -11.26
CA PRO A 78 -24.72 0.26 -11.80
C PRO A 78 -24.15 -1.16 -11.76
N VAL A 79 -24.94 -2.14 -11.30
CA VAL A 79 -24.56 -3.56 -11.43
C VAL A 79 -24.88 -4.10 -12.82
N LEU A 80 -25.96 -3.60 -13.42
CA LEU A 80 -26.42 -3.97 -14.76
C LEU A 80 -26.75 -2.71 -15.54
N LEU A 81 -26.29 -2.63 -16.79
CA LEU A 81 -26.55 -1.54 -17.70
C LEU A 81 -27.09 -2.10 -19.01
N HIS A 82 -28.36 -1.83 -19.31
CA HIS A 82 -29.03 -2.31 -20.52
C HIS A 82 -28.47 -1.67 -21.79
N PRO A 83 -28.67 -2.29 -22.98
CA PRO A 83 -28.30 -1.70 -24.25
C PRO A 83 -28.79 -0.25 -24.39
N HIS A 84 -27.92 0.64 -24.87
CA HIS A 84 -28.22 2.06 -25.11
C HIS A 84 -28.75 2.83 -23.91
N SER A 85 -28.52 2.31 -22.70
CA SER A 85 -28.97 2.94 -21.46
C SER A 85 -27.84 3.67 -20.74
N LYS A 86 -28.24 4.62 -19.90
CA LYS A 86 -27.32 5.43 -19.09
C LYS A 86 -27.57 5.17 -17.62
N ALA A 87 -26.52 5.18 -16.83
CA ALA A 87 -26.60 5.09 -15.37
C ALA A 87 -25.61 6.04 -14.71
N VAL A 88 -25.86 6.32 -13.43
CA VAL A 88 -25.07 7.27 -12.64
C VAL A 88 -24.12 6.51 -11.73
N VAL A 89 -22.85 6.91 -11.75
CA VAL A 89 -21.85 6.54 -10.74
C VAL A 89 -21.73 7.69 -9.75
N GLN A 90 -21.77 7.39 -8.46
CA GLN A 90 -21.62 8.37 -7.39
C GLN A 90 -20.29 8.17 -6.68
N LEU A 91 -19.55 9.26 -6.52
CA LEU A 91 -18.26 9.33 -5.85
C LEU A 91 -18.36 10.27 -4.66
N GLN A 92 -17.59 9.97 -3.62
CA GLN A 92 -17.27 10.87 -2.53
C GLN A 92 -15.76 11.11 -2.56
N ILE A 93 -15.38 12.37 -2.69
CA ILE A 93 -13.99 12.79 -2.82
C ILE A 93 -13.63 13.60 -1.58
N VAL A 94 -12.51 13.27 -0.96
CA VAL A 94 -11.94 14.06 0.15
C VAL A 94 -10.52 14.43 -0.27
N PRO A 95 -10.34 15.58 -0.93
CA PRO A 95 -9.03 15.98 -1.44
C PRO A 95 -8.07 16.25 -0.29
N PRO A 96 -6.90 15.58 -0.26
CA PRO A 96 -5.98 15.74 0.85
C PRO A 96 -5.10 16.99 0.74
N VAL A 97 -4.83 17.49 -0.49
CA VAL A 97 -3.90 18.60 -0.73
C VAL A 97 -4.41 19.52 -1.85
N ILE A 98 -3.95 20.77 -1.85
CA ILE A 98 -4.17 21.79 -2.89
C ILE A 98 -3.37 21.44 -4.16
N GLY A 99 -3.94 21.65 -5.34
CA GLY A 99 -3.28 21.43 -6.63
C GLY A 99 -4.17 20.80 -7.69
N GLU A 100 -3.62 20.50 -8.86
CA GLU A 100 -4.32 19.75 -9.91
C GLU A 100 -4.25 18.25 -9.63
N TYR A 101 -5.40 17.57 -9.73
CA TYR A 101 -5.53 16.14 -9.48
C TYR A 101 -6.11 15.44 -10.69
N ALA A 102 -5.56 14.25 -10.95
CA ALA A 102 -6.09 13.29 -11.89
C ALA A 102 -6.16 11.93 -11.17
N PHE A 103 -7.33 11.31 -11.18
CA PHE A 103 -7.50 9.95 -10.66
C PHE A 103 -8.42 9.14 -11.55
N GLU A 104 -8.30 7.83 -11.46
CA GLU A 104 -9.00 6.91 -12.34
C GLU A 104 -10.08 6.18 -11.56
N VAL A 105 -11.19 5.93 -12.23
CA VAL A 105 -12.26 5.06 -11.76
C VAL A 105 -12.44 3.93 -12.76
N PHE A 106 -12.29 2.70 -12.28
CA PHE A 106 -12.43 1.48 -13.05
C PHE A 106 -13.75 0.81 -12.70
N LEU A 107 -14.60 0.54 -13.70
CA LEU A 107 -15.77 -0.32 -13.54
C LEU A 107 -15.48 -1.65 -14.23
N LYS A 108 -15.27 -2.68 -13.43
CA LYS A 108 -14.83 -3.99 -13.92
C LYS A 108 -16.02 -4.81 -14.39
N GLN A 109 -15.94 -5.37 -15.59
CA GLN A 109 -17.01 -6.18 -16.15
C GLN A 109 -16.87 -7.67 -15.78
N ASP A 110 -17.97 -8.41 -15.90
CA ASP A 110 -17.97 -9.88 -15.75
C ASP A 110 -17.31 -10.61 -16.93
N GLU A 111 -17.37 -10.03 -18.14
CA GLU A 111 -16.89 -10.68 -19.37
C GLU A 111 -15.38 -10.42 -19.54
N PRO A 112 -14.51 -11.44 -19.38
CA PRO A 112 -13.05 -11.25 -19.34
C PRO A 112 -12.43 -10.84 -20.68
N THR A 113 -13.20 -10.92 -21.76
CA THR A 113 -12.77 -10.53 -23.12
C THR A 113 -13.11 -9.09 -23.46
N GLN A 114 -13.92 -8.40 -22.64
CA GLN A 114 -14.19 -6.97 -22.82
C GLN A 114 -13.27 -6.14 -21.90
N PRO A 115 -12.81 -4.97 -22.36
CA PRO A 115 -12.04 -4.06 -21.52
C PRO A 115 -12.93 -3.46 -20.41
N ASP A 116 -12.36 -3.31 -19.21
CA ASP A 116 -13.01 -2.59 -18.12
C ASP A 116 -13.23 -1.12 -18.51
N PHE A 117 -14.30 -0.49 -18.00
CA PHE A 117 -14.54 0.93 -18.25
C PHE A 117 -13.59 1.76 -17.40
N ARG A 118 -12.85 2.70 -18.02
CA ARG A 118 -11.86 3.56 -17.37
C ARG A 118 -12.28 5.03 -17.50
N TYR A 119 -12.42 5.70 -16.36
CA TYR A 119 -12.77 7.12 -16.32
C TYR A 119 -11.63 7.91 -15.71
N LEU A 120 -11.08 8.86 -16.46
CA LEU A 120 -10.08 9.81 -15.96
C LEU A 120 -10.81 11.02 -15.38
N ILE A 121 -10.75 11.18 -14.06
CA ILE A 121 -11.38 12.28 -13.37
C ILE A 121 -10.34 13.38 -13.11
N LEU A 122 -10.64 14.59 -13.58
CA LEU A 122 -9.81 15.78 -13.38
C LEU A 122 -10.46 16.71 -12.36
N THR A 123 -9.67 17.32 -11.48
CA THR A 123 -10.16 18.32 -10.53
C THR A 123 -9.03 19.21 -10.03
N SER A 124 -9.34 20.48 -9.73
CA SER A 124 -8.41 21.43 -9.13
C SER A 124 -8.78 21.66 -7.66
N ILE A 125 -7.85 21.48 -6.74
CA ILE A 125 -8.08 21.65 -5.31
C ILE A 125 -7.53 22.99 -4.86
N VAL A 126 -8.36 23.80 -4.19
CA VAL A 126 -8.00 25.12 -3.67
C VAL A 126 -8.28 25.22 -2.17
N GLY A 127 -7.61 26.13 -1.48
CA GLY A 127 -7.84 26.40 -0.07
C GLY A 127 -6.72 27.21 0.54
N GLU A 128 -6.95 27.75 1.74
CA GLU A 128 -5.88 28.27 2.56
C GLU A 128 -5.19 27.06 3.21
N SER A 129 -3.95 26.77 2.80
CA SER A 129 -3.12 25.82 3.53
C SER A 129 -2.85 26.45 4.88
N GLU A 130 -3.60 26.06 5.92
CA GLU A 130 -3.30 26.42 7.31
C GLU A 130 -1.96 25.77 7.70
N THR A 131 -0.86 26.34 7.22
CA THR A 131 0.53 25.92 7.50
C THR A 131 0.98 26.32 8.91
N THR A 132 0.05 26.65 9.80
CA THR A 132 0.35 27.02 11.19
C THR A 132 -0.13 25.92 12.15
N ALA A 133 0.45 24.72 11.99
CA ALA A 133 0.19 23.60 12.88
C ALA A 133 0.73 23.92 14.29
N GLN A 134 -0.17 24.30 15.19
CA GLN A 134 0.06 24.14 16.62
C GLN A 134 0.24 22.64 16.89
N ASN A 135 1.36 22.28 17.53
CA ASN A 135 1.78 20.94 17.98
C ASN A 135 0.71 20.24 18.83
N THR A 136 -0.39 19.85 18.22
CA THR A 136 -1.43 19.04 18.83
C THR A 136 -1.36 17.71 18.13
N ILE A 137 -0.84 16.71 18.84
CA ILE A 137 -0.79 15.31 18.42
C ILE A 137 -2.25 14.85 18.24
N LYS A 138 -2.80 15.04 17.05
CA LYS A 138 -4.08 14.46 16.65
C LYS A 138 -3.77 13.40 15.60
N PRO A 139 -4.07 12.12 15.86
CA PRO A 139 -4.04 11.10 14.83
C PRO A 139 -4.96 11.54 13.68
N LEU A 140 -4.40 11.78 12.50
CA LEU A 140 -5.18 12.00 11.31
C LEU A 140 -5.77 10.62 10.93
N ASP A 141 -7.09 10.52 10.97
CA ASP A 141 -7.89 9.35 10.62
C ASP A 141 -7.87 8.14 11.59
N SER A 142 -9.06 7.74 12.04
CA SER A 142 -9.31 6.63 12.96
C SER A 142 -9.91 5.47 12.20
N ARG A 143 -9.22 5.01 11.14
CA ARG A 143 -9.62 3.77 10.46
C ARG A 143 -9.62 2.65 11.50
N PRO A 144 -10.67 1.80 11.55
CA PRO A 144 -10.68 0.64 12.41
C PRO A 144 -9.51 -0.24 12.01
N ARG A 145 -8.52 -0.40 12.91
CA ARG A 145 -7.36 -1.28 12.70
C ARG A 145 -7.87 -2.72 12.67
N ILE A 146 -7.93 -3.30 11.48
CA ILE A 146 -8.32 -4.68 11.27
C ILE A 146 -7.04 -5.50 11.28
N SER A 147 -6.65 -6.00 12.45
CA SER A 147 -6.63 -7.46 12.62
C SER A 147 -6.22 -7.87 14.03
N LYS A 148 -7.11 -8.64 14.68
CA LYS A 148 -6.66 -9.67 15.63
C LYS A 148 -6.23 -10.87 14.80
N ASN A 149 -5.14 -10.77 14.04
CA ASN A 149 -4.76 -11.86 13.15
C ASN A 149 -4.19 -13.03 13.98
N PRO A 150 -4.83 -14.22 14.03
CA PRO A 150 -4.35 -15.38 14.80
C PRO A 150 -3.07 -16.01 14.22
N LEU A 151 -2.42 -15.35 13.25
CA LEU A 151 -1.17 -15.78 12.64
C LEU A 151 0.06 -15.40 13.46
N PHE A 152 0.02 -14.35 14.28
CA PHE A 152 1.21 -13.83 14.98
C PHE A 152 1.42 -14.44 16.35
N LEU A 153 2.68 -14.75 16.65
CA LEU A 153 3.14 -15.18 17.96
C LEU A 153 3.96 -14.06 18.60
N LYS A 154 3.41 -13.44 19.66
CA LYS A 154 3.91 -12.18 20.25
C LYS A 154 5.30 -12.25 20.85
N SER A 155 5.61 -13.33 21.58
CA SER A 155 6.72 -13.28 22.52
C SER A 155 7.90 -14.11 22.04
N ALA A 156 9.01 -13.40 21.77
CA ALA A 156 10.33 -14.01 21.70
C ALA A 156 10.61 -14.90 22.93
N GLN A 157 10.02 -14.55 24.08
CA GLN A 157 9.99 -15.39 25.28
C GLN A 157 9.33 -16.76 25.05
N TRP A 158 8.13 -16.83 24.46
CA TRP A 158 7.48 -18.11 24.20
C TRP A 158 8.34 -18.97 23.27
N VAL A 159 8.93 -18.37 22.23
CA VAL A 159 9.86 -19.08 21.34
C VAL A 159 11.04 -19.63 22.13
N ARG A 160 11.64 -18.84 23.03
CA ARG A 160 12.75 -19.31 23.88
C ARG A 160 12.34 -20.50 24.76
N GLU A 161 11.18 -20.43 25.38
CA GLU A 161 10.68 -21.47 26.29
C GLU A 161 10.31 -22.77 25.56
N HIS A 162 9.96 -22.70 24.28
CA HIS A 162 9.43 -23.83 23.53
C HIS A 162 10.29 -24.26 22.33
N ARG A 163 11.42 -23.60 22.05
CA ARG A 163 12.28 -23.91 20.88
C ARG A 163 12.82 -25.33 20.87
N ASP A 164 13.01 -25.91 22.05
CA ASP A 164 13.53 -27.28 22.22
C ASP A 164 12.41 -28.33 22.22
N SER A 165 11.15 -27.91 22.08
CA SER A 165 10.03 -28.84 21.92
C SER A 165 10.16 -29.58 20.59
N PRO A 166 10.09 -30.93 20.59
CA PRO A 166 10.23 -31.70 19.35
C PRO A 166 9.10 -31.42 18.35
N ASP A 167 7.98 -30.85 18.80
CA ASP A 167 6.80 -30.56 17.98
C ASP A 167 6.81 -29.17 17.36
N ILE A 168 7.76 -28.31 17.75
CA ILE A 168 7.89 -26.95 17.24
C ILE A 168 9.14 -26.88 16.36
N MET A 169 9.00 -26.21 15.22
CA MET A 169 10.10 -25.99 14.30
C MET A 169 10.15 -24.52 13.90
N LEU A 170 11.27 -23.89 14.24
CA LEU A 170 11.59 -22.53 13.84
C LEU A 170 12.13 -22.56 12.41
N ILE A 171 11.49 -21.85 11.48
CA ILE A 171 11.88 -21.80 10.08
C ILE A 171 12.29 -20.37 9.71
N ASP A 172 13.58 -20.17 9.46
CA ASP A 172 14.11 -18.93 8.89
C ASP A 172 13.92 -18.97 7.37
N ILE A 173 12.97 -18.18 6.86
CA ILE A 173 12.58 -18.17 5.44
C ILE A 173 13.38 -17.18 4.61
N ARG A 174 14.29 -16.43 5.23
CA ARG A 174 15.09 -15.41 4.55
C ARG A 174 16.03 -16.06 3.54
N GLN A 175 16.16 -15.43 2.36
CA GLN A 175 17.12 -15.86 1.35
C GLN A 175 18.55 -15.50 1.79
N ASN A 176 19.55 -16.17 1.23
CA ASN A 176 20.93 -16.26 1.72
C ASN A 176 21.76 -14.95 1.72
N ASP A 177 21.16 -13.77 1.53
CA ASP A 177 21.87 -12.58 1.08
C ASP A 177 22.48 -11.70 2.18
N SER A 178 22.70 -12.24 3.37
CA SER A 178 23.56 -11.56 4.34
C SER A 178 24.35 -12.58 5.16
N SER A 179 25.62 -12.67 4.80
CA SER A 179 26.67 -13.47 5.45
C SER A 179 26.93 -13.13 6.92
N ASN A 180 26.14 -12.24 7.54
CA ASN A 180 26.18 -11.90 8.97
C ASN A 180 24.78 -11.69 9.60
N ALA A 181 23.69 -12.11 8.95
CA ALA A 181 22.36 -11.97 9.54
C ALA A 181 22.25 -12.78 10.83
N LEU A 182 21.88 -12.10 11.91
CA LEU A 182 21.48 -12.67 13.19
C LEU A 182 20.63 -13.93 12.98
N ARG A 183 21.05 -15.05 13.57
CA ARG A 183 20.32 -16.33 13.52
C ARG A 183 19.68 -16.57 14.86
N ILE A 184 18.40 -16.94 14.85
CA ILE A 184 17.72 -17.45 16.04
C ILE A 184 18.23 -18.88 16.27
N ALA A 185 18.78 -19.16 17.45
CA ALA A 185 19.28 -20.49 17.79
C ALA A 185 18.17 -21.54 17.63
N GLY A 186 18.48 -22.67 16.97
CA GLY A 186 17.52 -23.72 16.65
C GLY A 186 16.69 -23.50 15.39
N ALA A 187 16.74 -22.30 14.76
CA ALA A 187 16.04 -22.06 13.51
C ALA A 187 16.70 -22.78 12.33
N VAL A 188 15.88 -23.51 11.56
CA VAL A 188 16.28 -24.16 10.32
C VAL A 188 16.02 -23.19 9.18
N ARG A 189 17.06 -22.89 8.40
CA ARG A 189 16.90 -22.07 7.20
C ARG A 189 16.23 -22.88 6.11
N MET A 190 15.10 -22.39 5.61
CA MET A 190 14.37 -23.03 4.53
C MET A 190 13.58 -22.00 3.71
N PRO A 191 13.85 -21.87 2.39
CA PRO A 191 13.05 -20.99 1.55
C PRO A 191 11.59 -21.39 1.55
N MET A 192 10.68 -20.42 1.43
CA MET A 192 9.24 -20.64 1.41
C MET A 192 8.81 -21.73 0.42
N SER A 193 9.38 -21.71 -0.79
CA SER A 193 9.11 -22.71 -1.84
C SER A 193 9.41 -24.16 -1.43
N SER A 194 10.35 -24.37 -0.49
CA SER A 194 10.70 -25.71 0.00
C SER A 194 9.74 -26.22 1.07
N LEU A 195 9.08 -25.32 1.83
CA LEU A 195 8.11 -25.71 2.85
C LEU A 195 6.93 -26.46 2.23
N TYR A 196 6.41 -25.94 1.10
CA TYR A 196 5.28 -26.56 0.40
C TYR A 196 5.49 -28.02 -0.01
N ARG A 197 6.74 -28.44 -0.24
CA ARG A 197 7.09 -29.78 -0.72
C ARG A 197 7.36 -30.78 0.41
N LYS A 198 7.59 -30.32 1.63
CA LYS A 198 7.96 -31.18 2.77
C LYS A 198 6.73 -31.56 3.59
N THR A 199 6.00 -32.56 3.11
CA THR A 199 4.78 -33.07 3.75
C THR A 199 4.99 -33.52 5.20
N SER A 200 6.18 -33.99 5.56
CA SER A 200 6.54 -34.35 6.95
C SER A 200 6.45 -33.18 7.94
N LEU A 201 6.54 -31.93 7.45
CA LEU A 201 6.41 -30.74 8.30
C LEU A 201 4.96 -30.44 8.70
N ARG A 202 3.95 -31.06 8.07
CA ARG A 202 2.54 -30.89 8.46
C ARG A 202 2.24 -31.42 9.86
N ALA A 203 3.02 -32.40 10.33
CA ALA A 203 2.93 -32.92 11.68
C ALA A 203 3.60 -32.02 12.74
N LYS A 204 4.24 -30.92 12.32
CA LYS A 204 4.96 -29.98 13.20
C LYS A 204 4.24 -28.64 13.26
N ARG A 205 4.47 -27.92 14.35
CA ARG A 205 4.09 -26.51 14.53
C ARG A 205 5.22 -25.65 14.00
N LEU A 206 4.99 -24.98 12.89
CA LEU A 206 5.99 -24.16 12.21
C LEU A 206 5.89 -22.71 12.65
N ILE A 207 7.02 -22.09 12.94
CA ILE A 207 7.10 -20.65 13.20
C ILE A 207 8.01 -20.04 12.16
N LEU A 208 7.42 -19.24 11.29
CA LEU A 208 8.12 -18.57 10.21
C LEU A 208 8.80 -17.32 10.75
N ILE A 209 10.05 -17.16 10.38
CA ILE A 209 10.92 -16.05 10.80
C ILE A 209 11.40 -15.35 9.53
N ASN A 210 11.01 -14.07 9.38
CA ASN A 210 11.56 -13.15 8.39
C ASN A 210 12.36 -12.02 9.07
N ASN A 211 12.66 -10.95 8.34
CA ASN A 211 13.34 -9.77 8.89
C ASN A 211 12.43 -8.83 9.70
N GLY A 212 11.12 -9.04 9.71
CA GLY A 212 10.16 -8.15 10.36
C GLY A 212 9.65 -7.00 9.48
N LEU A 213 9.78 -7.11 8.15
CA LEU A 213 9.36 -6.08 7.19
C LEU A 213 8.20 -6.54 6.28
N GLU A 214 8.36 -7.68 5.63
CA GLU A 214 7.44 -8.18 4.59
C GLU A 214 6.27 -8.98 5.20
N TYR A 215 5.34 -8.32 5.89
CA TYR A 215 4.24 -9.04 6.55
C TYR A 215 3.08 -9.33 5.64
N SER A 216 2.74 -8.42 4.73
CA SER A 216 1.63 -8.63 3.79
C SER A 216 1.79 -9.94 3.02
N LEU A 217 2.95 -10.14 2.41
CA LEU A 217 3.32 -11.35 1.68
C LEU A 217 3.41 -12.56 2.61
N LEU A 218 3.97 -12.39 3.81
CA LEU A 218 4.16 -13.50 4.74
C LEU A 218 2.83 -14.02 5.32
N GLU A 219 1.85 -13.15 5.56
CA GLU A 219 0.49 -13.54 5.94
C GLU A 219 -0.20 -14.32 4.84
N GLU A 220 -0.08 -13.89 3.58
CA GLU A 220 -0.63 -14.58 2.43
C GLU A 220 -0.03 -15.99 2.29
N GLU A 221 1.29 -16.11 2.39
CA GLU A 221 1.99 -17.39 2.34
C GLU A 221 1.65 -18.29 3.55
N CYS A 222 1.52 -17.71 4.74
CA CYS A 222 1.10 -18.43 5.94
C CYS A 222 -0.33 -18.98 5.78
N SER A 223 -1.24 -18.21 5.19
CA SER A 223 -2.61 -18.62 4.89
C SER A 223 -2.63 -19.77 3.87
N ARG A 224 -1.88 -19.65 2.77
CA ARG A 224 -1.71 -20.72 1.76
C ARG A 224 -1.12 -22.01 2.34
N LEU A 225 -0.19 -21.91 3.29
CA LEU A 225 0.34 -23.07 4.00
C LEU A 225 -0.73 -23.71 4.90
N ARG A 226 -1.53 -22.92 5.63
CA ARG A 226 -2.64 -23.44 6.45
C ARG A 226 -3.70 -24.17 5.63
N GLU A 227 -4.06 -23.63 4.47
CA GLU A 227 -4.97 -24.29 3.51
C GLU A 227 -4.45 -25.66 3.05
N LYS A 228 -3.12 -25.84 3.02
CA LYS A 228 -2.46 -27.11 2.69
C LYS A 228 -2.25 -28.02 3.91
N GLY A 229 -2.86 -27.70 5.05
CA GLY A 229 -2.84 -28.49 6.27
C GLY A 229 -1.59 -28.31 7.12
N PHE A 230 -0.82 -27.24 6.94
CA PHE A 230 0.30 -26.91 7.81
C PHE A 230 -0.18 -26.15 9.05
N SER A 231 0.38 -26.48 10.22
CA SER A 231 0.16 -25.71 11.45
C SER A 231 1.24 -24.63 11.56
N VAL A 232 0.97 -23.43 11.05
CA VAL A 232 2.00 -22.39 10.89
C VAL A 232 1.61 -21.05 11.53
N TRP A 233 2.62 -20.38 12.10
CA TRP A 233 2.54 -19.04 12.70
C TRP A 233 3.72 -18.18 12.25
N ILE A 234 3.60 -16.87 12.47
CA ILE A 234 4.62 -15.88 12.16
C ILE A 234 5.21 -15.37 13.49
N LEU A 235 6.53 -15.32 13.59
CA LEU A 235 7.19 -14.64 14.70
C LEU A 235 7.01 -13.13 14.56
N ASP A 236 6.27 -12.53 15.50
CA ASP A 236 6.01 -11.09 15.49
C ASP A 236 7.31 -10.29 15.65
N GLY A 237 7.47 -9.27 14.82
CA GLY A 237 8.70 -8.49 14.64
C GLY A 237 9.92 -9.23 14.05
N GLY A 238 9.81 -10.52 13.71
CA GLY A 238 10.86 -11.28 13.02
C GLY A 238 12.22 -11.27 13.74
N THR A 239 13.31 -11.31 12.97
CA THR A 239 14.67 -11.23 13.54
C THR A 239 15.02 -9.85 14.07
N ALA A 240 14.42 -8.80 13.52
CA ALA A 240 14.61 -7.43 13.97
C ALA A 240 14.24 -7.26 15.44
N TYR A 241 13.04 -7.71 15.81
CA TYR A 241 12.58 -7.66 17.19
C TYR A 241 13.33 -8.63 18.10
N TRP A 242 13.68 -9.82 17.58
CA TRP A 242 14.51 -10.77 18.31
C TRP A 242 15.86 -10.16 18.75
N ASP A 243 16.47 -9.33 17.90
CA ASP A 243 17.71 -8.63 18.26
C ASP A 243 17.48 -7.55 19.31
N ASN A 244 16.48 -6.69 19.08
CA ASN A 244 16.18 -5.54 19.92
C ASN A 244 15.81 -5.93 21.37
N THR A 245 15.27 -7.15 21.56
CA THR A 245 14.97 -7.69 22.90
C THR A 245 16.19 -8.19 23.66
N GLY A 246 17.38 -8.14 23.06
CA GLY A 246 18.63 -8.63 23.65
C GLY A 246 18.68 -10.15 23.76
N MET A 247 17.76 -10.87 23.12
CA MET A 247 17.71 -12.33 23.11
C MET A 247 18.79 -12.96 22.22
N SER A 248 19.41 -12.18 21.34
CA SER A 248 20.54 -12.58 20.50
C SER A 248 21.82 -12.95 21.28
N LYS A 249 21.98 -12.40 22.50
CA LYS A 249 23.20 -12.51 23.33
C LYS A 249 23.58 -13.94 23.74
N GLU A 250 22.67 -14.92 23.65
CA GLU A 250 22.99 -16.34 23.88
C GLU A 250 23.85 -16.94 22.76
N THR A 251 23.77 -16.38 21.55
CA THR A 251 24.34 -17.00 20.33
C THR A 251 25.64 -16.35 19.88
N ALA A 252 25.87 -15.09 20.28
CA ALA A 252 26.95 -14.28 19.78
C ALA A 252 27.87 -13.88 20.94
N LYS A 253 29.09 -14.45 21.02
CA LYS A 253 30.22 -13.90 21.79
C LYS A 253 30.71 -12.55 21.22
N GLN A 254 29.85 -11.85 20.50
CA GLN A 254 30.20 -10.76 19.59
C GLN A 254 29.94 -9.44 20.30
N THR A 255 30.98 -8.64 20.24
CA THR A 255 31.22 -7.36 20.89
C THR A 255 30.00 -6.45 20.77
N SER A 256 29.67 -5.79 21.88
CA SER A 256 28.64 -4.77 22.11
C SER A 256 28.76 -3.54 21.17
N LEU A 257 28.66 -3.75 19.86
CA LEU A 257 28.48 -2.67 18.91
C LEU A 257 26.98 -2.38 18.80
N ALA A 258 26.65 -1.10 18.63
CA ALA A 258 25.28 -0.59 18.59
C ALA A 258 24.38 -1.46 17.69
N LEU A 259 23.10 -1.57 18.06
CA LEU A 259 22.12 -2.30 17.27
C LEU A 259 22.18 -1.80 15.81
N PRO A 260 22.29 -2.68 14.81
CA PRO A 260 22.33 -2.26 13.43
C PRO A 260 21.08 -1.47 13.11
N ILE A 261 21.26 -0.27 12.56
CA ILE A 261 20.17 0.59 12.11
C ILE A 261 19.41 -0.18 11.04
N GLN A 262 18.10 -0.34 11.25
CA GLN A 262 17.25 -1.07 10.32
C GLN A 262 16.72 -0.11 9.27
N HIS A 263 17.43 -0.03 8.16
CA HIS A 263 16.97 0.72 7.00
C HIS A 263 15.90 -0.09 6.24
N ILE A 264 14.86 0.60 5.78
CA ILE A 264 13.87 0.06 4.84
C ILE A 264 14.02 0.80 3.51
N LEU A 265 14.11 0.05 2.42
CA LEU A 265 14.17 0.66 1.09
C LEU A 265 12.80 1.26 0.73
N PRO A 266 12.77 2.35 -0.06
CA PRO A 266 11.53 2.92 -0.58
C PRO A 266 10.56 1.91 -1.19
N LYS A 267 11.09 0.93 -1.96
CA LYS A 267 10.30 -0.11 -2.60
C LYS A 267 9.61 -1.03 -1.59
N ASP A 268 10.36 -1.48 -0.59
CA ASP A 268 9.86 -2.42 0.42
C ASP A 268 8.84 -1.71 1.33
N PHE A 269 9.10 -0.44 1.65
CA PHE A 269 8.14 0.37 2.37
C PHE A 269 6.86 0.57 1.55
N TYR A 270 6.96 0.85 0.25
CA TYR A 270 5.79 1.04 -0.61
C TYR A 270 4.84 -0.16 -0.59
N THR A 271 5.38 -1.39 -0.57
CA THR A 271 4.58 -2.60 -0.49
C THR A 271 3.91 -2.82 0.87
N GLU A 272 4.51 -2.30 1.94
CA GLU A 272 4.07 -2.59 3.32
C GLU A 272 3.36 -1.41 3.99
N LYS A 273 3.43 -0.19 3.45
CA LYS A 273 2.93 1.05 4.09
C LYS A 273 1.46 1.03 4.50
N ASN A 274 0.66 0.18 3.84
CA ASN A 274 -0.77 0.02 4.11
C ASN A 274 -1.07 -1.06 5.15
N PHE A 275 -0.05 -1.65 5.77
CA PHE A 275 -0.21 -2.59 6.87
C PHE A 275 -0.53 -1.83 8.16
N ASP A 276 -1.54 -2.27 8.91
CA ASP A 276 -2.17 -1.52 10.01
C ASP A 276 -1.26 -1.16 11.21
N ASN A 277 -0.03 -1.68 11.22
CA ASN A 277 0.89 -1.57 12.36
C ASN A 277 1.93 -0.48 12.19
N TRP A 278 1.93 0.18 11.03
CA TRP A 278 2.87 1.26 10.77
C TRP A 278 2.47 2.53 11.51
N VAL A 279 3.45 3.09 12.20
CA VAL A 279 3.45 4.44 12.74
C VAL A 279 4.56 5.17 12.02
N ILE A 280 4.19 6.18 11.26
CA ILE A 280 5.15 6.97 10.49
C ILE A 280 5.44 8.23 11.27
N ILE A 281 6.72 8.52 11.50
CA ILE A 281 7.18 9.67 12.26
C ILE A 281 8.15 10.48 11.41
N ASN A 282 7.75 11.71 11.12
CA ASN A 282 8.63 12.74 10.60
C ASN A 282 9.55 13.23 11.72
N ALA A 283 10.85 13.09 11.54
CA ALA A 283 11.87 13.61 12.45
C ALA A 283 12.47 14.95 12.00
N SER A 284 12.05 15.49 10.85
CA SER A 284 12.46 16.81 10.37
C SER A 284 11.74 17.97 11.09
N GLU A 285 12.29 19.17 11.00
CA GLU A 285 11.71 20.39 11.60
C GLU A 285 10.33 20.74 11.01
N HIS A 286 10.12 20.38 9.75
CA HIS A 286 8.89 20.64 9.00
C HIS A 286 8.41 19.36 8.34
N ILE A 287 7.09 19.21 8.20
CA ILE A 287 6.49 18.19 7.33
C ILE A 287 6.36 18.81 5.94
N PRO A 288 7.07 18.29 4.93
CA PRO A 288 6.83 18.71 3.55
C PRO A 288 5.42 18.30 3.13
N VAL A 289 4.72 19.16 2.39
CA VAL A 289 3.38 18.85 1.83
C VAL A 289 3.38 17.54 1.04
N THR A 290 4.49 17.23 0.36
CA THR A 290 4.66 15.97 -0.37
C THR A 290 4.61 14.73 0.54
N ALA A 291 4.99 14.84 1.82
CA ALA A 291 4.91 13.73 2.76
C ALA A 291 3.45 13.35 3.05
N GLU A 292 2.56 14.32 3.19
CA GLU A 292 1.13 14.09 3.42
C GLU A 292 0.47 13.40 2.22
N MET A 293 1.01 13.58 1.02
CA MET A 293 0.55 12.91 -0.20
C MET A 293 1.05 11.47 -0.31
N LEU A 294 2.29 11.22 0.12
CA LEU A 294 3.00 9.98 -0.16
C LEU A 294 2.90 8.96 0.98
N LEU A 295 2.81 9.45 2.22
CA LEU A 295 2.88 8.65 3.44
C LEU A 295 1.53 8.63 4.18
N PRO A 296 1.06 7.48 4.68
CA PRO A 296 -0.14 7.43 5.49
C PRO A 296 0.08 8.10 6.86
N THR A 297 -0.63 9.20 7.08
CA THR A 297 -0.86 9.83 8.40
C THR A 297 0.42 10.00 9.26
N PRO A 298 1.44 10.73 8.79
CA PRO A 298 2.68 10.89 9.55
C PRO A 298 2.49 11.74 10.82
N TYR A 299 3.07 11.29 11.93
CA TYR A 299 3.25 12.09 13.14
C TYR A 299 4.44 13.02 12.96
N ASN A 300 4.35 14.26 13.45
CA ASN A 300 5.50 15.16 13.50
C ASN A 300 6.16 15.13 14.87
N ILE A 301 7.37 14.59 14.97
CA ILE A 301 8.19 14.69 16.18
C ILE A 301 9.57 15.16 15.76
N VAL A 302 9.74 16.47 15.81
CA VAL A 302 11.01 17.13 15.51
C VAL A 302 12.12 16.55 16.40
N LEU A 303 13.24 16.18 15.79
CA LEU A 303 14.42 15.75 16.53
C LEU A 303 14.90 16.85 17.48
N SER A 304 14.51 16.74 18.75
CA SER A 304 14.73 17.74 19.77
C SER A 304 16.12 17.59 20.41
N LYS A 305 16.75 18.70 20.83
CA LYS A 305 17.97 18.67 21.64
C LYS A 305 17.72 18.02 23.01
N ASP A 306 16.50 18.12 23.53
CA ASP A 306 16.06 17.42 24.74
C ASP A 306 15.75 15.96 24.39
N LYS A 307 16.69 15.08 24.76
CA LYS A 307 16.59 13.62 24.53
C LYS A 307 15.44 12.99 25.32
N ASP A 308 15.21 13.44 26.54
CA ASP A 308 14.22 12.83 27.43
C ASP A 308 12.82 13.13 26.93
N ARG A 309 12.58 14.39 26.51
CA ARG A 309 11.32 14.76 25.88
C ARG A 309 11.06 13.99 24.59
N PHE A 310 12.05 13.92 23.69
CA PHE A 310 11.91 13.20 22.43
C PHE A 310 11.53 11.72 22.67
N THR A 311 12.27 11.04 23.55
CA THR A 311 12.00 9.63 23.85
C THR A 311 10.66 9.43 24.56
N HIS A 312 10.24 10.36 25.41
CA HIS A 312 8.92 10.35 26.05
C HIS A 312 7.79 10.45 25.01
N ASP A 313 7.89 11.37 24.05
CA ASP A 313 6.87 11.58 23.02
C ASP A 313 6.70 10.31 22.15
N ILE A 314 7.81 9.71 21.72
CA ILE A 314 7.80 8.44 20.98
C ILE A 314 7.19 7.30 21.82
N GLN A 315 7.59 7.19 23.08
CA GLN A 315 7.11 6.14 23.97
C GLN A 315 5.60 6.27 24.23
N SER A 316 5.08 7.50 24.34
CA SER A 316 3.65 7.78 24.49
C SER A 316 2.87 7.35 23.25
N ILE A 317 3.41 7.60 22.04
CA ILE A 317 2.79 7.10 20.81
C ILE A 317 2.77 5.57 20.85
N VAL A 318 3.91 4.92 21.07
CA VAL A 318 4.02 3.44 21.08
C VAL A 318 3.03 2.81 22.08
N GLN A 319 2.91 3.36 23.29
CA GLN A 319 1.99 2.86 24.32
C GLN A 319 0.51 3.06 23.99
N SER A 320 0.18 3.99 23.10
CA SER A 320 -1.20 4.22 22.68
C SER A 320 -1.67 3.23 21.60
N LEU A 321 -0.74 2.47 21.01
CA LEU A 321 -1.02 1.52 19.95
C LEU A 321 -1.48 0.18 20.55
N PRO A 322 -2.26 -0.63 19.80
CA PRO A 322 -2.58 -1.99 20.19
C PRO A 322 -1.32 -2.84 20.43
N ASP A 323 -1.35 -3.67 21.46
CA ASP A 323 -0.25 -4.60 21.80
C ASP A 323 -0.05 -5.74 20.78
N THR A 324 -0.93 -5.89 19.80
CA THR A 324 -0.78 -6.88 18.72
C THR A 324 -1.46 -6.48 17.45
N PRO A 325 -0.84 -6.84 16.33
CA PRO A 325 0.60 -7.15 16.17
C PRO A 325 1.54 -6.02 16.67
N LEU A 326 2.82 -6.32 16.90
CA LEU A 326 3.81 -5.37 17.42
C LEU A 326 3.90 -4.15 16.49
N PRO A 327 3.87 -2.91 17.01
CA PRO A 327 3.92 -1.72 16.16
C PRO A 327 5.29 -1.55 15.49
N TYR A 328 5.24 -1.14 14.22
CA TYR A 328 6.41 -0.74 13.44
C TYR A 328 6.45 0.78 13.36
N VAL A 329 7.53 1.36 13.86
CA VAL A 329 7.73 2.80 13.84
C VAL A 329 8.74 3.11 12.75
N LEU A 330 8.26 3.70 11.65
CA LEU A 330 9.09 4.21 10.58
C LEU A 330 9.46 5.66 10.86
N PHE A 331 10.75 5.93 11.00
CA PHE A 331 11.27 7.28 10.97
C PHE A 331 11.65 7.68 9.56
N TYR A 332 11.37 8.94 9.23
CA TYR A 332 11.96 9.59 8.07
C TYR A 332 12.39 11.01 8.40
N THR A 333 13.43 11.46 7.72
CA THR A 333 13.77 12.87 7.56
C THR A 333 13.65 13.24 6.08
N GLU A 334 13.81 14.51 5.74
CA GLU A 334 13.75 14.98 4.35
C GLU A 334 14.69 14.19 3.42
N ASP A 335 15.92 13.90 3.86
CA ASP A 335 17.02 13.34 3.06
C ASP A 335 17.66 12.08 3.68
N GLY A 336 17.16 11.60 4.81
CA GLY A 336 17.70 10.44 5.51
C GLY A 336 18.84 10.74 6.47
N ASN A 337 19.22 12.01 6.64
CA ASN A 337 20.26 12.38 7.59
C ASN A 337 19.77 12.30 9.04
N GLY A 338 20.70 12.05 9.98
CA GLY A 338 20.46 12.04 11.43
C GLY A 338 19.96 10.70 12.01
N TYR A 339 19.83 9.66 11.20
CA TYR A 339 19.38 8.33 11.66
C TYR A 339 20.31 7.69 12.70
N ASP A 340 21.62 7.93 12.63
CA ASP A 340 22.56 7.43 13.65
C ASP A 340 22.24 7.99 15.05
N ASP A 341 22.01 9.30 15.16
CA ASP A 341 21.65 9.95 16.44
C ASP A 341 20.29 9.45 16.93
N LEU A 342 19.31 9.33 16.03
CA LEU A 342 18.00 8.76 16.35
C LEU A 342 18.11 7.33 16.88
N ALA A 343 18.88 6.47 16.21
CA ALA A 343 19.09 5.09 16.64
C ALA A 343 19.72 5.00 18.03
N VAL A 344 20.70 5.85 18.34
CA VAL A 344 21.31 5.96 19.68
C VAL A 344 20.29 6.42 20.73
N ARG A 345 19.37 7.33 20.38
CA ARG A 345 18.34 7.82 21.30
C ARG A 345 17.26 6.79 21.58
N LEU A 346 16.90 5.99 20.58
CA LEU A 346 15.90 4.93 20.67
C LEU A 346 16.47 3.64 21.28
N GLN A 347 17.78 3.56 21.49
CA GLN A 347 18.42 2.40 22.07
C GLN A 347 17.83 2.05 23.45
N GLY A 348 17.35 0.80 23.58
CA GLY A 348 16.75 0.30 24.81
C GLY A 348 15.25 0.57 24.96
N MET A 349 14.65 1.34 24.04
CA MET A 349 13.20 1.45 23.94
C MET A 349 12.60 0.10 23.55
N LYS A 350 11.50 -0.28 24.21
CA LYS A 350 10.82 -1.58 24.04
C LYS A 350 9.40 -1.37 23.51
N GLY A 351 8.83 -2.44 22.98
CA GLY A 351 7.42 -2.47 22.56
C GLY A 351 7.18 -2.01 21.12
N ALA A 352 8.24 -1.74 20.34
CA ALA A 352 8.15 -1.46 18.91
C ALA A 352 9.40 -1.97 18.19
N VAL A 353 9.30 -2.08 16.85
CA VAL A 353 10.47 -2.17 15.97
C VAL A 353 10.65 -0.85 15.26
N PHE A 354 11.86 -0.34 15.26
CA PHE A 354 12.19 0.95 14.67
C PHE A 354 12.87 0.74 13.31
N PHE A 355 12.33 1.39 12.29
CA PHE A 355 12.86 1.40 10.93
C PHE A 355 13.19 2.83 10.50
N PHE A 356 14.10 2.95 9.55
CA PHE A 356 14.53 4.22 8.99
C PHE A 356 14.39 4.17 7.47
N LEU A 357 13.64 5.12 6.91
CA LEU A 357 13.39 5.15 5.46
C LEU A 357 14.67 5.55 4.72
N ASP A 358 15.22 4.62 3.93
CA ASP A 358 16.47 4.85 3.20
C ASP A 358 16.34 6.01 2.20
N GLY A 359 17.28 6.94 2.24
CA GLY A 359 17.23 8.21 1.49
C GLY A 359 16.15 9.21 1.93
N GLY A 360 15.45 8.94 3.05
CA GLY A 360 14.40 9.81 3.58
C GLY A 360 13.20 9.99 2.64
N LEU A 361 12.47 11.08 2.82
CA LEU A 361 11.31 11.40 1.99
C LEU A 361 11.72 11.62 0.52
N LYS A 362 12.86 12.26 0.25
CA LYS A 362 13.39 12.47 -1.10
C LYS A 362 13.63 11.15 -1.82
N GLY A 363 14.28 10.18 -1.17
CA GLY A 363 14.50 8.85 -1.71
C GLY A 363 13.18 8.15 -2.05
N TYR A 364 12.19 8.27 -1.18
CA TYR A 364 10.87 7.71 -1.42
C TYR A 364 10.09 8.39 -2.56
N GLN A 365 10.16 9.71 -2.64
CA GLN A 365 9.56 10.47 -3.73
C GLN A 365 10.15 10.07 -5.09
N LEU A 366 11.49 10.00 -5.20
CA LEU A 366 12.16 9.57 -6.43
C LEU A 366 11.73 8.18 -6.86
N PHE A 367 11.63 7.24 -5.91
CA PHE A 367 11.12 5.91 -6.18
C PHE A 367 9.67 5.94 -6.69
N TRP A 368 8.80 6.72 -6.05
CA TRP A 368 7.39 6.84 -6.46
C TRP A 368 7.25 7.44 -7.86
N GLU A 369 8.02 8.49 -8.18
CA GLU A 369 8.06 9.12 -9.51
C GLU A 369 8.54 8.14 -10.59
N GLN A 370 9.56 7.33 -10.31
CA GLN A 370 10.05 6.29 -11.23
C GLN A 370 8.99 5.23 -11.51
N MET A 371 8.27 4.79 -10.47
CA MET A 371 7.16 3.86 -10.66
C MET A 371 6.03 4.48 -11.47
N ALA A 372 5.63 5.72 -11.17
CA ALA A 372 4.58 6.43 -11.90
C ALA A 372 4.97 6.60 -13.39
N GLY A 373 6.21 6.99 -13.67
CA GLY A 373 6.71 7.11 -15.04
C GLY A 373 6.77 5.78 -15.80
N SER A 374 7.05 4.67 -15.10
CA SER A 374 7.04 3.33 -15.70
C SER A 374 5.66 2.85 -16.11
N LEU A 375 4.60 3.30 -15.42
CA LEU A 375 3.22 2.99 -15.79
C LEU A 375 2.79 3.73 -17.06
N ILE A 376 3.30 4.95 -17.26
CA ILE A 376 2.92 5.80 -18.41
C ILE A 376 3.64 5.36 -19.70
N SER A 377 4.84 4.79 -19.62
CA SER A 377 5.64 4.49 -20.83
C SER A 377 5.26 3.18 -21.56
N VAL A 378 4.39 2.34 -20.97
CA VAL A 378 3.96 1.07 -21.59
C VAL A 378 2.97 1.30 -22.75
N GLU A 379 2.26 2.42 -22.77
CA GLU A 379 1.23 2.73 -23.78
C GLU A 379 1.81 3.26 -25.12
N GLY A 380 3.13 3.42 -25.25
CA GLY A 380 3.77 4.01 -26.44
C GLY A 380 4.61 3.08 -27.32
N ILE A 381 4.84 1.81 -26.92
CA ILE A 381 5.62 0.88 -27.76
C ILE A 381 4.69 0.31 -28.83
N VAL A 382 4.45 1.10 -29.88
CA VAL A 382 4.13 0.56 -31.21
C VAL A 382 5.21 -0.46 -31.49
N ARG A 383 4.87 -1.75 -31.47
CA ARG A 383 5.76 -2.81 -31.91
C ARG A 383 6.10 -2.53 -33.36
N GLN A 384 7.20 -1.83 -33.61
CA GLN A 384 7.80 -1.79 -34.92
C GLN A 384 7.98 -3.26 -35.32
N PRO A 385 7.33 -3.72 -36.41
CA PRO A 385 7.46 -5.11 -36.82
C PRO A 385 8.95 -5.41 -36.99
N CYS A 386 9.43 -6.42 -36.27
CA CYS A 386 10.82 -6.84 -36.34
C CYS A 386 11.18 -7.05 -37.83
N PRO A 387 12.13 -6.27 -38.39
CA PRO A 387 12.41 -6.30 -39.84
C PRO A 387 12.77 -7.71 -40.34
N ASP A 388 13.31 -8.54 -39.45
CA ASP A 388 13.83 -9.87 -39.76
C ASP A 388 13.01 -11.02 -39.17
N CYS A 389 11.80 -10.79 -38.65
CA CYS A 389 10.95 -11.91 -38.25
C CYS A 389 10.47 -12.66 -39.51
N PRO A 390 10.91 -13.91 -39.76
CA PRO A 390 10.46 -14.67 -40.91
C PRO A 390 8.95 -14.88 -40.78
N LYS A 391 8.20 -14.44 -41.79
CA LYS A 391 6.77 -14.72 -41.93
C LYS A 391 6.57 -16.23 -41.96
N LYS A 392 6.37 -16.87 -40.81
CA LYS A 392 5.90 -18.25 -40.76
C LYS A 392 4.48 -18.24 -41.31
N ASN A 393 4.34 -18.70 -42.55
CA ASN A 393 3.06 -19.08 -43.15
C ASN A 393 2.39 -20.10 -42.22
N LEU A 394 1.47 -19.63 -41.37
CA LEU A 394 0.49 -20.48 -40.70
C LEU A 394 -0.59 -20.84 -41.73
N GLU A 395 -0.22 -21.65 -42.72
CA GLU A 395 -1.21 -22.35 -43.52
C GLU A 395 -1.90 -23.38 -42.64
N LYS A 396 -3.21 -23.20 -42.50
CA LYS A 396 -4.14 -24.15 -41.90
C LYS A 396 -4.00 -25.51 -42.58
N LYS A 397 -3.35 -26.47 -41.92
CA LYS A 397 -3.46 -27.88 -42.24
C LYS A 397 -4.32 -28.58 -41.17
N TYR A 398 -5.63 -28.35 -41.27
CA TYR A 398 -6.65 -29.22 -40.67
C TYR A 398 -7.65 -29.53 -41.76
N LEU A 399 -7.55 -30.74 -42.31
CA LEU A 399 -8.65 -31.63 -42.71
C LEU A 399 -8.06 -32.83 -43.48
N SER A 400 -8.73 -33.97 -43.31
CA SER A 400 -8.54 -35.30 -43.91
C SER A 400 -7.47 -36.21 -43.28
N ASN A 401 -7.91 -37.05 -42.34
CA ASN A 401 -7.60 -38.48 -42.33
C ASN A 401 -8.92 -39.24 -42.24
N GLU A 402 -9.25 -39.95 -43.32
CA GLU A 402 -10.00 -41.21 -43.29
C GLU A 402 -9.12 -42.34 -42.76
#